data_AF-F8PKI1-F1
#
_entry.id   AF-F8PKI1-F1
#
_cell.length_a   1.000
_cell.length_b   1.000
_cell.length_c   1.000
_cell.angle_alpha   90.00
_cell.angle_beta   90.00
_cell.angle_gamma   90.00
#
_symmetry.space_group_name_H-M   'P 1'
#
loop_
_entity.id
_entity.type
_entity.pdbx_description
1 polymer ?
#
loop_
_entity_poly.entity_id
_entity_poly.type
_entity_poly.pdbx_seq_one_letter_code
_entity_poly.pdbx_strand_id
1 'polypeptide(L)'
;MRGVRKVTPAAWRTYVQAMRPDIVFALTDTPFTPPPYSQKRITKSIERSTAWLMDILRPIQQWDTPQPASKSSSKALPSSTSTAIFSPNASNQRSGPDHPFNVFVTMAGGISIPAREAFSHALVEKAVKPLTRLDDGVAGYVFDLSPLRVALVDSITPTFTQGSNGADKPSEELEQKKVSIDLLSPLMHASLAPLSSDKPRLVTAVSSPHEILRLIRDVGVDVFDAKWA
;
A
#
# COMPACT_ATOMS: atom_id res chain seq x y z
N MET A 1 3.09 10.12 -21.49
CA MET A 1 4.49 10.33 -21.03
C MET A 1 5.22 8.98 -21.02
N ARG A 2 6.45 8.87 -21.54
CA ARG A 2 7.27 7.63 -21.52
C ARG A 2 8.55 7.86 -20.69
N GLY A 3 8.97 6.85 -19.92
CA GLY A 3 10.21 6.83 -19.12
C GLY A 3 9.99 6.52 -17.62
N VAL A 4 11.05 6.06 -16.94
CA VAL A 4 11.04 5.84 -15.47
C VAL A 4 11.22 7.17 -14.76
N ARG A 5 10.34 7.50 -13.81
CA ARG A 5 10.48 8.67 -12.95
C ARG A 5 10.63 8.25 -11.50
N LYS A 6 11.59 8.85 -10.80
CA LYS A 6 11.71 8.69 -9.35
C LYS A 6 10.57 9.46 -8.68
N VAL A 7 9.79 8.77 -7.86
CA VAL A 7 8.72 9.36 -7.05
C VAL A 7 9.15 9.26 -5.58
N THR A 8 9.22 10.40 -4.90
CA THR A 8 9.44 10.45 -3.44
C THR A 8 8.09 10.45 -2.72
N PRO A 9 8.02 10.09 -1.43
CA PRO A 9 6.78 10.19 -0.64
C PRO A 9 6.14 11.58 -0.68
N ALA A 10 6.95 12.64 -0.55
CA ALA A 10 6.49 14.02 -0.67
C ALA A 10 5.90 14.32 -2.06
N ALA A 11 6.56 13.89 -3.15
CA ALA A 11 6.03 14.09 -4.50
C ALA A 11 4.74 13.30 -4.73
N TRP A 12 4.65 12.06 -4.22
CA TRP A 12 3.44 11.27 -4.27
C TRP A 12 2.28 11.96 -3.55
N ARG A 13 2.53 12.48 -2.35
CA ARG A 13 1.56 13.26 -1.58
C ARG A 13 1.07 14.49 -2.36
N THR A 14 1.96 15.24 -3.01
CA THR A 14 1.57 16.36 -3.88
C THR A 14 0.67 15.91 -5.04
N TYR A 15 0.99 14.77 -5.68
CA TYR A 15 0.14 14.24 -6.76
C TYR A 15 -1.25 13.85 -6.26
N VAL A 16 -1.32 13.18 -5.11
CA VAL A 16 -2.60 12.82 -4.48
C VAL A 16 -3.42 14.06 -4.14
N GLN A 17 -2.80 15.11 -3.57
CA GLN A 17 -3.49 16.37 -3.27
C GLN A 17 -4.03 17.05 -4.53
N ALA A 18 -3.26 17.05 -5.62
CA ALA A 18 -3.65 17.67 -6.88
C ALA A 18 -4.79 16.88 -7.58
N MET A 19 -4.73 15.55 -7.55
CA MET A 19 -5.68 14.68 -8.24
C MET A 19 -6.97 14.43 -7.44
N ARG A 20 -6.91 14.55 -6.11
CA ARG A 20 -8.03 14.32 -5.17
C ARG A 20 -8.78 12.98 -5.41
N PRO A 21 -8.09 11.84 -5.47
CA PRO A 21 -8.76 10.54 -5.65
C PRO A 21 -9.56 10.18 -4.39
N ASP A 22 -10.62 9.38 -4.56
CA ASP A 22 -11.43 8.87 -3.45
C ASP A 22 -10.68 7.85 -2.58
N ILE A 23 -9.79 7.07 -3.19
CA ILE A 23 -8.95 6.06 -2.55
C ILE A 23 -7.49 6.33 -2.92
N VAL A 24 -6.60 6.29 -1.92
CA VAL A 24 -5.16 6.52 -2.08
C VAL A 24 -4.40 5.27 -1.71
N PHE A 25 -3.59 4.74 -2.62
CA PHE A 25 -2.66 3.67 -2.29
C PHE A 25 -1.38 4.24 -1.67
N ALA A 26 -0.99 3.75 -0.51
CA ALA A 26 0.29 4.07 0.10
C ALA A 26 1.44 3.48 -0.74
N LEU A 27 2.58 4.18 -0.78
CA LEU A 27 3.78 3.63 -1.42
C LEU A 27 4.31 2.44 -0.60
N THR A 28 4.66 1.36 -1.30
CA THR A 28 5.27 0.16 -0.70
C THR A 28 6.56 -0.18 -1.44
N ASP A 29 7.59 -0.60 -0.70
CA ASP A 29 8.89 -1.00 -1.27
C ASP A 29 8.87 -2.45 -1.73
N THR A 30 8.34 -2.68 -2.93
CA THR A 30 8.44 -3.99 -3.60
C THR A 30 9.73 -4.06 -4.42
N PRO A 31 10.63 -5.04 -4.19
CA PRO A 31 11.85 -5.16 -4.97
C PRO A 31 11.54 -5.45 -6.46
N PHE A 32 12.29 -4.81 -7.35
CA PHE A 32 12.27 -5.10 -8.80
C PHE A 32 13.28 -6.18 -9.22
N THR A 33 14.09 -6.67 -8.27
CA THR A 33 15.03 -7.77 -8.49
C THR A 33 14.34 -9.10 -8.24
N PRO A 34 14.69 -10.20 -8.93
CA PRO A 34 14.14 -11.51 -8.61
C PRO A 34 14.45 -11.96 -7.18
N PRO A 35 13.59 -12.78 -6.54
CA PRO A 35 13.88 -13.48 -5.30
C PRO A 35 14.96 -14.59 -5.51
N PRO A 36 15.54 -15.16 -4.44
CA PRO A 36 15.26 -14.93 -3.02
C PRO A 36 15.88 -13.63 -2.48
N TYR A 37 15.17 -12.97 -1.55
CA TYR A 37 15.66 -11.78 -0.89
C TYR A 37 16.37 -12.11 0.42
N SER A 38 17.49 -11.45 0.67
CA SER A 38 18.14 -11.53 1.99
C SER A 38 17.24 -10.95 3.09
N GLN A 39 17.39 -11.44 4.32
CA GLN A 39 16.68 -10.90 5.49
C GLN A 39 16.86 -9.38 5.59
N LYS A 40 18.08 -8.87 5.36
CA LYS A 40 18.40 -7.44 5.34
C LYS A 40 17.54 -6.66 4.32
N ARG A 41 17.26 -7.23 3.15
CA ARG A 41 16.42 -6.57 2.13
C ARG A 41 14.96 -6.53 2.56
N ILE A 42 14.46 -7.63 3.13
CA ILE A 42 13.09 -7.73 3.64
C ILE A 42 12.87 -6.71 4.77
N THR A 43 13.75 -6.67 5.77
CA THR A 43 13.68 -5.68 6.86
C THR A 43 13.64 -4.25 6.35
N LYS A 44 14.54 -3.89 5.41
CA LYS A 44 14.55 -2.55 4.80
C LYS A 44 13.28 -2.22 4.00
N SER A 45 12.61 -3.22 3.43
CA SER A 45 11.35 -3.03 2.71
C SER A 45 10.20 -2.72 3.66
N ILE A 46 10.12 -3.46 4.77
CA ILE A 46 9.15 -3.22 5.86
C ILE A 46 9.34 -1.82 6.43
N GLU A 47 10.58 -1.47 6.80
CA GLU A 47 10.90 -0.15 7.38
C GLU A 47 10.54 1.00 6.43
N ARG A 48 10.90 0.88 5.15
CA ARG A 48 10.60 1.91 4.14
C ARG A 48 9.11 2.06 3.89
N SER A 49 8.40 0.94 3.70
CA SER A 49 6.94 0.97 3.45
C SER A 49 6.20 1.60 4.65
N THR A 50 6.62 1.27 5.87
CA THR A 50 6.07 1.87 7.08
C THR A 50 6.37 3.38 7.16
N ALA A 51 7.59 3.78 6.80
CA ALA A 51 7.98 5.19 6.78
C ALA A 51 7.23 6.01 5.72
N TRP A 52 6.97 5.43 4.56
CA TRP A 52 6.21 6.08 3.50
C TRP A 52 4.71 6.17 3.84
N LEU A 53 4.16 5.16 4.52
CA LEU A 53 2.81 5.24 5.08
C LEU A 53 2.69 6.40 6.09
N MET A 54 3.66 6.53 7.00
CA MET A 54 3.68 7.66 7.94
C MET A 54 3.63 9.00 7.22
N ASP A 55 4.33 9.14 6.09
CA ASP A 55 4.37 10.40 5.34
C ASP A 55 3.02 10.77 4.72
N ILE A 56 2.28 9.81 4.15
CA ILE A 56 0.96 10.08 3.56
C ILE A 56 -0.13 10.29 4.63
N LEU A 57 0.03 9.72 5.82
CA LEU A 57 -0.90 9.87 6.96
C LEU A 57 -0.72 11.16 7.76
N ARG A 58 0.35 11.94 7.54
CA ARG A 58 0.51 13.23 8.22
C ARG A 58 -0.67 14.15 7.93
N PRO A 59 -1.06 15.04 8.86
CA PRO A 59 -2.06 16.09 8.59
C PRO A 59 -1.66 16.98 7.42
N ILE A 60 -2.63 17.52 6.68
CA ILE A 60 -2.36 18.61 5.72
C ILE A 60 -2.19 19.88 6.54
N GLN A 61 -1.02 20.50 6.49
CA GLN A 61 -0.88 21.86 6.99
C GLN A 61 -1.49 22.81 5.96
N GLN A 62 -2.39 23.70 6.40
CA GLN A 62 -3.16 24.61 5.53
C GLN A 62 -2.30 25.53 4.63
N TRP A 63 -0.98 25.62 4.84
CA TRP A 63 -0.08 26.50 4.11
C TRP A 63 0.52 25.91 2.82
N ASP A 64 0.24 24.64 2.48
CA ASP A 64 0.74 24.00 1.25
C ASP A 64 0.00 24.42 -0.04
N THR A 65 -0.86 25.45 0.01
CA THR A 65 -1.43 26.04 -1.22
C THR A 65 -0.38 26.95 -1.86
N PRO A 66 0.07 26.73 -3.11
CA PRO A 66 0.99 27.64 -3.78
C PRO A 66 0.32 29.01 -3.91
N GLN A 67 0.74 29.95 -3.08
CA GLN A 67 0.30 31.33 -3.16
C GLN A 67 0.81 31.90 -4.51
N PRO A 68 -0.06 32.44 -5.38
CA PRO A 68 0.40 33.04 -6.62
C PRO A 68 1.36 34.18 -6.29
N ALA A 69 2.56 34.15 -6.89
CA ALA A 69 3.65 35.07 -6.60
C ALA A 69 3.23 36.54 -6.83
N SER A 70 2.99 37.28 -5.74
CA SER A 70 2.89 38.74 -5.78
C SER A 70 4.18 39.36 -5.23
N LYS A 71 4.80 40.19 -6.05
CA LYS A 71 6.07 40.87 -5.80
C LYS A 71 5.98 41.88 -4.64
N SER A 72 7.01 41.83 -3.78
CA SER A 72 7.67 42.87 -2.97
C SER A 72 6.89 43.99 -2.24
N SER A 73 7.25 44.09 -0.95
CA SER A 73 7.58 45.28 -0.12
C SER A 73 6.47 46.16 0.46
N SER A 74 6.30 46.11 1.79
CA SER A 74 6.72 47.18 2.75
C SER A 74 6.28 46.94 4.21
N LYS A 75 7.24 47.06 5.15
CA LYS A 75 7.22 47.56 6.55
C LYS A 75 5.96 47.46 7.47
N ALA A 76 6.21 46.85 8.66
CA ALA A 76 5.90 47.27 10.06
C ALA A 76 4.57 46.88 10.79
N LEU A 77 4.74 46.01 11.82
CA LEU A 77 4.26 45.96 13.24
C LEU A 77 2.75 46.15 13.63
N PRO A 78 2.32 45.86 14.90
CA PRO A 78 1.47 44.71 15.24
C PRO A 78 0.09 45.10 15.82
N SER A 79 -0.95 44.29 15.60
CA SER A 79 -2.03 44.10 16.59
C SER A 79 -3.06 43.08 16.12
N SER A 80 -3.47 42.29 17.10
CA SER A 80 -4.65 41.43 17.11
C SER A 80 -5.88 42.18 16.63
N THR A 81 -6.63 41.63 15.68
CA THR A 81 -8.10 41.71 15.65
C THR A 81 -8.64 40.54 14.82
N SER A 82 -9.41 39.72 15.52
CA SER A 82 -10.26 38.68 14.97
C SER A 82 -11.20 39.26 13.91
N THR A 83 -11.13 38.74 12.70
CA THR A 83 -12.27 38.76 11.78
C THR A 83 -12.19 37.53 10.89
N ALA A 84 -12.67 36.41 11.45
CA ALA A 84 -13.02 35.24 10.65
C ALA A 84 -14.18 35.65 9.73
N ILE A 85 -13.87 35.90 8.46
CA ILE A 85 -14.88 36.03 7.42
C ILE A 85 -15.42 34.62 7.20
N PHE A 86 -16.67 34.45 7.64
CA PHE A 86 -17.57 33.35 7.39
C PHE A 86 -17.36 32.71 6.02
N SER A 87 -17.03 31.42 6.00
CA SER A 87 -17.28 30.55 4.86
C SER A 87 -18.58 29.80 5.16
N PRO A 88 -19.68 30.01 4.41
CA PRO A 88 -21.01 29.52 4.77
C PRO A 88 -21.23 28.07 4.30
N ASN A 89 -20.34 27.16 4.71
CA ASN A 89 -20.56 25.73 4.51
C ASN A 89 -20.04 24.89 5.67
N ALA A 90 -20.38 25.32 6.89
CA ALA A 90 -20.11 24.62 8.14
C ALA A 90 -21.29 23.69 8.51
N SER A 91 -21.57 22.70 7.67
CA SER A 91 -22.55 21.64 8.02
C SER A 91 -22.16 20.23 7.58
N ASN A 92 -20.90 20.00 7.20
CA ASN A 92 -20.36 18.66 7.01
C ASN A 92 -18.96 18.56 7.61
N GLN A 93 -18.84 18.81 8.92
CA GLN A 93 -17.70 18.29 9.68
C GLN A 93 -17.83 16.78 9.71
N ARG A 94 -17.19 16.09 8.76
CA ARG A 94 -16.91 14.66 8.92
C ARG A 94 -16.01 14.56 10.15
N SER A 95 -16.53 13.97 11.22
CA SER A 95 -15.76 13.48 12.37
C SER A 95 -14.90 12.29 11.93
N GLY A 96 -14.05 12.51 10.93
CA GLY A 96 -13.07 11.56 10.43
C GLY A 96 -11.70 11.84 11.02
N PRO A 97 -10.77 10.87 10.98
CA PRO A 97 -9.43 11.04 11.50
C PRO A 97 -8.76 12.27 10.85
N ASP A 98 -7.92 12.98 11.60
CA ASP A 98 -7.30 14.27 11.24
C ASP A 98 -6.35 14.22 10.02
N HIS A 99 -6.37 13.15 9.22
CA HIS A 99 -5.65 13.04 7.96
C HIS A 99 -6.64 12.98 6.77
N PRO A 100 -6.25 13.56 5.61
CA PRO A 100 -7.20 13.95 4.55
C PRO A 100 -7.64 12.82 3.59
N PHE A 101 -7.06 11.61 3.70
CA PHE A 101 -7.11 10.60 2.64
C PHE A 101 -7.64 9.26 3.14
N ASN A 102 -8.46 8.60 2.33
CA ASN A 102 -8.81 7.19 2.53
C ASN A 102 -7.62 6.33 2.04
N VAL A 103 -6.66 6.07 2.93
CA VAL A 103 -5.41 5.40 2.57
C VAL A 103 -5.56 3.89 2.64
N PHE A 104 -5.28 3.21 1.53
CA PHE A 104 -5.15 1.76 1.43
C PHE A 104 -3.66 1.38 1.47
N VAL A 105 -3.29 0.43 2.31
CA VAL A 105 -1.90 0.00 2.48
C VAL A 105 -1.64 -1.35 1.81
N THR A 106 -0.65 -1.42 0.92
CA THR A 106 -0.22 -2.69 0.33
C THR A 106 0.65 -3.46 1.32
N MET A 107 0.21 -4.67 1.67
CA MET A 107 0.85 -5.52 2.67
C MET A 107 2.25 -5.99 2.22
N ALA A 108 3.28 -5.51 2.91
CA ALA A 108 4.67 -5.87 2.67
C ALA A 108 5.06 -7.21 3.34
N GLY A 109 6.25 -7.74 3.01
CA GLY A 109 6.79 -8.98 3.58
C GLY A 109 6.94 -10.15 2.58
N GLY A 110 6.40 -10.00 1.36
CA GLY A 110 6.56 -11.01 0.30
C GLY A 110 5.96 -12.37 0.69
N ILE A 111 6.73 -13.44 0.50
CA ILE A 111 6.33 -14.82 0.86
C ILE A 111 6.83 -15.25 2.26
N SER A 112 7.40 -14.33 3.05
CA SER A 112 7.88 -14.62 4.40
C SER A 112 6.79 -14.33 5.43
N ILE A 113 6.29 -15.38 6.10
CA ILE A 113 5.30 -15.23 7.19
C ILE A 113 5.81 -14.30 8.30
N PRO A 114 7.02 -14.48 8.86
CA PRO A 114 7.53 -13.57 9.90
C PRO A 114 7.65 -12.12 9.44
N ALA A 115 7.99 -11.90 8.17
CA ALA A 115 8.08 -10.55 7.61
C ALA A 115 6.72 -9.87 7.48
N ARG A 116 5.68 -10.64 7.13
CA ARG A 116 4.31 -10.17 7.05
C ARG A 116 3.74 -9.80 8.41
N GLU A 117 3.97 -10.65 9.40
CA GLU A 117 3.59 -10.38 10.80
C GLU A 117 4.30 -9.12 11.30
N ALA A 118 5.61 -9.00 11.07
CA ALA A 118 6.39 -7.84 11.48
C ALA A 118 5.87 -6.53 10.84
N PHE A 119 5.45 -6.57 9.57
CA PHE A 119 4.85 -5.41 8.92
C PHE A 119 3.49 -5.04 9.53
N SER A 120 2.60 -6.02 9.74
CA SER A 120 1.28 -5.76 10.32
C SER A 120 1.36 -5.30 11.78
N HIS A 121 2.27 -5.86 12.58
CA HIS A 121 2.54 -5.37 13.94
C HIS A 121 3.05 -3.93 13.93
N ALA A 122 3.91 -3.55 12.98
CA ALA A 122 4.37 -2.17 12.85
C ALA A 122 3.24 -1.17 12.57
N LEU A 123 2.12 -1.59 11.96
CA LEU A 123 0.94 -0.74 11.76
C LEU A 123 0.20 -0.46 13.08
N VAL A 124 0.21 -1.41 14.00
CA VAL A 124 -0.47 -1.34 15.29
C VAL A 124 0.41 -0.67 16.37
N GLU A 125 1.73 -0.84 16.28
CA GLU A 125 2.68 -0.37 17.29
C GLU A 125 3.19 1.05 17.07
N LYS A 126 3.31 1.49 15.81
CA LYS A 126 3.84 2.82 15.50
C LYS A 126 2.73 3.86 15.47
N ALA A 127 3.09 5.09 15.82
CA ALA A 127 2.18 6.23 15.88
C ALA A 127 2.69 7.37 15.00
N VAL A 128 1.76 8.18 14.48
CA VAL A 128 2.07 9.46 13.85
C VAL A 128 1.03 10.45 14.33
N LYS A 129 1.45 11.51 15.06
CA LYS A 129 0.49 12.46 15.61
C LYS A 129 -0.43 13.00 14.51
N PRO A 130 -1.76 13.02 14.74
CA PRO A 130 -2.45 12.75 16.02
C PRO A 130 -2.87 11.28 16.24
N LEU A 131 -2.60 10.39 15.30
CA LEU A 131 -2.96 8.97 15.38
C LEU A 131 -2.13 8.21 16.42
N THR A 132 -2.81 7.37 17.20
CA THR A 132 -2.19 6.46 18.19
C THR A 132 -1.52 5.27 17.53
N ARG A 133 -2.08 4.79 16.42
CA ARG A 133 -1.56 3.71 15.60
C ARG A 133 -1.55 4.16 14.15
N LEU A 134 -0.61 3.68 13.33
CA LEU A 134 -0.68 3.92 11.89
C LEU A 134 -1.96 3.34 11.30
N ASP A 135 -2.36 2.18 11.83
CA ASP A 135 -3.59 1.52 11.42
C ASP A 135 -4.82 2.43 11.61
N ASP A 136 -4.86 3.32 12.61
CA ASP A 136 -6.00 4.23 12.82
C ASP A 136 -6.25 5.15 11.61
N GLY A 137 -5.20 5.43 10.81
CA GLY A 137 -5.30 6.21 9.58
C GLY A 137 -5.44 5.39 8.29
N VAL A 138 -5.43 4.07 8.40
CA VAL A 138 -5.60 3.16 7.26
C VAL A 138 -7.09 2.86 7.06
N ALA A 139 -7.58 3.11 5.86
CA ALA A 139 -8.96 2.84 5.43
C ALA A 139 -9.16 1.42 4.89
N GLY A 140 -8.09 0.71 4.51
CA GLY A 140 -8.18 -0.65 3.97
C GLY A 140 -6.82 -1.28 3.68
N TYR A 141 -6.82 -2.59 3.45
CA TYR A 141 -5.62 -3.39 3.21
C TYR A 141 -5.59 -3.90 1.77
N VAL A 142 -4.40 -3.91 1.16
CA VAL A 142 -4.22 -4.33 -0.23
C VAL A 142 -3.25 -5.51 -0.30
N PHE A 143 -3.64 -6.54 -1.03
CA PHE A 143 -2.76 -7.64 -1.40
C PHE A 143 -2.59 -7.68 -2.91
N ASP A 144 -1.36 -7.40 -3.36
CA ASP A 144 -1.00 -7.58 -4.75
C ASP A 144 -0.50 -9.02 -4.98
N LEU A 145 -1.29 -9.82 -5.70
CA LEU A 145 -0.96 -11.21 -5.96
C LEU A 145 0.13 -11.37 -7.03
N SER A 146 0.34 -10.39 -7.90
CA SER A 146 1.34 -10.49 -8.98
C SER A 146 2.75 -10.78 -8.45
N PRO A 147 3.34 -9.96 -7.56
CA PRO A 147 4.67 -10.24 -7.02
C PRO A 147 4.72 -11.50 -6.13
N LEU A 148 3.61 -11.88 -5.52
CA LEU A 148 3.54 -13.09 -4.68
C LEU A 148 3.59 -14.37 -5.51
N ARG A 149 2.88 -14.41 -6.64
CA ARG A 149 2.94 -15.55 -7.54
C ARG A 149 4.33 -15.76 -8.10
N VAL A 150 4.98 -14.70 -8.58
CA VAL A 150 6.35 -14.79 -9.10
C VAL A 150 7.28 -15.37 -8.03
N ALA A 151 7.21 -14.86 -6.79
CA ALA A 151 8.03 -15.36 -5.71
C ALA A 151 7.69 -16.80 -5.29
N LEU A 152 6.42 -17.20 -5.33
CA LEU A 152 6.01 -18.57 -5.01
C LEU A 152 6.49 -19.56 -6.09
N VAL A 153 6.33 -19.24 -7.37
CA VAL A 153 6.84 -20.05 -8.48
C VAL A 153 8.35 -20.23 -8.35
N ASP A 154 9.10 -19.14 -8.15
CA ASP A 154 10.56 -19.19 -7.98
C ASP A 154 10.98 -20.02 -6.74
N SER A 155 10.17 -20.04 -5.68
CA SER A 155 10.45 -20.82 -4.47
C SER A 155 10.21 -22.33 -4.64
N ILE A 156 9.27 -22.70 -5.52
CA ILE A 156 8.88 -24.10 -5.76
C ILE A 156 9.71 -24.71 -6.91
N THR A 157 10.23 -23.87 -7.80
CA THR A 157 11.05 -24.27 -8.94
C THR A 157 12.52 -23.97 -8.64
N PRO A 158 13.23 -24.77 -7.81
CA PRO A 158 14.65 -24.61 -7.63
C PRO A 158 15.33 -24.83 -8.97
N THR A 159 16.23 -23.91 -9.32
CA THR A 159 17.11 -23.93 -10.48
C THR A 159 17.67 -25.32 -10.77
N PHE A 160 17.11 -26.00 -11.78
CA PHE A 160 17.85 -26.99 -12.56
C PHE A 160 18.85 -26.24 -13.45
N THR A 161 20.10 -26.17 -13.01
CA THR A 161 21.28 -25.83 -13.83
C THR A 161 22.34 -26.85 -13.44
N GLN A 162 22.86 -27.77 -14.26
CA GLN A 162 22.89 -27.97 -15.71
C GLN A 162 22.95 -29.49 -15.97
N GLY A 163 22.40 -29.96 -17.10
CA GLY A 163 22.76 -31.26 -17.67
C GLY A 163 21.60 -32.14 -18.13
N SER A 164 20.86 -31.74 -19.17
CA SER A 164 20.42 -32.66 -20.22
C SER A 164 19.78 -31.89 -21.37
N ASN A 165 20.28 -32.16 -22.57
CA ASN A 165 19.71 -31.69 -23.81
C ASN A 165 18.36 -32.38 -24.05
N GLY A 166 17.32 -31.58 -24.34
CA GLY A 166 16.07 -32.04 -24.92
C GLY A 166 15.04 -32.55 -23.93
N ALA A 167 14.14 -31.67 -23.48
CA ALA A 167 12.79 -32.04 -23.04
C ALA A 167 11.90 -30.79 -23.03
N ASP A 168 10.63 -30.99 -23.40
CA ASP A 168 9.58 -29.99 -23.58
C ASP A 168 9.55 -28.89 -22.52
N LYS A 169 9.41 -27.64 -22.97
CA LYS A 169 9.05 -26.53 -22.08
C LYS A 169 7.69 -26.85 -21.46
N PRO A 170 7.56 -26.90 -20.12
CA PRO A 170 6.25 -26.93 -19.49
C PRO A 170 5.48 -25.68 -19.94
N SER A 171 4.27 -25.86 -20.46
CA SER A 171 3.38 -24.77 -20.82
C SER A 171 3.18 -23.84 -19.63
N GLU A 172 3.41 -22.53 -19.80
CA GLU A 172 3.26 -21.47 -18.77
C GLU A 172 1.90 -21.54 -18.05
N GLU A 173 0.88 -22.06 -18.73
CA GLU A 173 -0.49 -22.25 -18.24
C GLU A 173 -0.62 -23.31 -17.13
N LEU A 174 0.28 -24.30 -17.05
CA LEU A 174 0.28 -25.32 -15.98
C LEU A 174 0.98 -24.86 -14.71
N GLU A 175 2.06 -24.08 -14.82
CA GLU A 175 2.81 -23.53 -13.69
C GLU A 175 2.00 -22.45 -12.95
N GLN A 176 1.28 -21.60 -13.69
CA GLN A 176 0.35 -20.62 -13.12
C GLN A 176 -0.81 -21.28 -12.36
N LYS A 177 -1.19 -22.51 -12.74
CA LYS A 177 -2.27 -23.30 -12.13
C LYS A 177 -1.87 -23.94 -10.80
N LYS A 178 -0.56 -24.00 -10.48
CA LYS A 178 -0.02 -24.69 -9.30
C LYS A 178 0.28 -23.77 -8.11
N VAL A 179 0.29 -22.45 -8.30
CA VAL A 179 0.21 -21.50 -7.18
C VAL A 179 -1.23 -21.51 -6.68
N SER A 180 -1.55 -22.54 -5.89
CA SER A 180 -2.86 -22.68 -5.27
C SER A 180 -3.06 -21.56 -4.27
N ILE A 181 -4.32 -21.15 -4.12
CA ILE A 181 -4.80 -20.30 -3.03
C ILE A 181 -4.29 -20.79 -1.67
N ASP A 182 -4.08 -22.10 -1.52
CA ASP A 182 -3.59 -22.74 -0.29
C ASP A 182 -2.22 -22.21 0.16
N LEU A 183 -1.40 -21.70 -0.77
CA LEU A 183 -0.12 -21.07 -0.45
C LEU A 183 -0.25 -19.57 -0.17
N LEU A 184 -1.29 -18.92 -0.69
CA LEU A 184 -1.55 -17.49 -0.51
C LEU A 184 -2.27 -17.22 0.81
N SER A 185 -3.24 -18.05 1.19
CA SER A 185 -4.06 -17.82 2.40
C SER A 185 -3.22 -17.69 3.67
N PRO A 186 -2.20 -18.54 3.95
CA PRO A 186 -1.36 -18.37 5.13
C PRO A 186 -0.61 -17.04 5.14
N LEU A 187 -0.15 -16.58 3.98
CA LEU A 187 0.51 -15.28 3.84
C LEU A 187 -0.47 -14.14 4.14
N MET A 188 -1.70 -14.22 3.64
CA MET A 188 -2.71 -13.19 3.88
C MET A 188 -3.15 -13.16 5.35
N HIS A 189 -3.37 -14.33 5.97
CA HIS A 189 -3.71 -14.42 7.39
C HIS A 189 -2.60 -13.88 8.30
N ALA A 190 -1.33 -14.18 8.02
CA ALA A 190 -0.20 -13.63 8.76
C ALA A 190 -0.18 -12.09 8.74
N SER A 191 -0.57 -11.48 7.61
CA SER A 191 -0.71 -10.03 7.50
C SER A 191 -1.94 -9.47 8.21
N LEU A 192 -3.04 -10.22 8.32
CA LEU A 192 -4.31 -9.72 8.85
C LEU A 192 -4.50 -10.00 10.33
N ALA A 193 -3.77 -10.96 10.91
CA ALA A 193 -3.97 -11.43 12.28
C ALA A 193 -4.03 -10.33 13.36
N PRO A 194 -3.15 -9.29 13.36
CA PRO A 194 -3.21 -8.23 14.37
C PRO A 194 -4.09 -7.03 13.95
N LEU A 195 -4.74 -7.07 12.78
CA LEU A 195 -5.42 -5.94 12.15
C LEU A 195 -6.94 -6.02 12.31
N SER A 196 -7.62 -4.88 12.23
CA SER A 196 -9.09 -4.85 12.32
C SER A 196 -9.75 -5.59 11.16
N SER A 197 -10.78 -6.37 11.46
CA SER A 197 -11.64 -7.01 10.45
C SER A 197 -12.65 -6.07 9.81
N ASP A 198 -12.85 -4.87 10.36
CA ASP A 198 -13.89 -3.94 9.89
C ASP A 198 -13.45 -3.12 8.67
N LYS A 199 -12.16 -3.22 8.31
CA LYS A 199 -11.59 -2.48 7.19
C LYS A 199 -11.56 -3.37 5.94
N PRO A 200 -12.01 -2.83 4.78
CA PRO A 200 -12.05 -3.58 3.54
C PRO A 200 -10.69 -4.09 3.12
N ARG A 201 -10.68 -5.32 2.60
CA ARG A 201 -9.54 -6.01 2.02
C ARG A 201 -9.69 -6.02 0.51
N LEU A 202 -8.74 -5.39 -0.18
CA LEU A 202 -8.65 -5.33 -1.61
C LEU A 202 -7.56 -6.27 -2.11
N VAL A 203 -7.85 -7.04 -3.16
CA VAL A 203 -6.87 -7.88 -3.84
C VAL A 203 -6.71 -7.44 -5.29
N THR A 204 -5.46 -7.34 -5.74
CA THR A 204 -5.13 -7.10 -7.15
C THR A 204 -4.49 -8.31 -7.82
N ALA A 205 -4.58 -8.38 -9.14
CA ALA A 205 -4.07 -9.47 -9.98
C ALA A 205 -4.70 -10.84 -9.66
N VAL A 206 -6.01 -10.86 -9.48
CA VAL A 206 -6.77 -12.13 -9.52
C VAL A 206 -6.81 -12.70 -10.93
N SER A 207 -6.76 -14.02 -11.01
CA SER A 207 -6.62 -14.79 -12.25
C SER A 207 -7.94 -15.34 -12.78
N SER A 208 -8.95 -15.51 -11.93
CA SER A 208 -10.24 -16.09 -12.33
C SER A 208 -11.38 -15.81 -11.34
N PRO A 209 -12.65 -15.93 -11.76
CA PRO A 209 -13.79 -15.93 -10.85
C PRO A 209 -13.72 -16.99 -9.75
N HIS A 210 -13.18 -18.17 -10.05
CA HIS A 210 -13.03 -19.24 -9.05
C HIS A 210 -12.04 -18.86 -7.95
N GLU A 211 -10.98 -18.13 -8.30
CA GLU A 211 -10.03 -17.61 -7.33
C GLU A 211 -10.66 -16.53 -6.44
N ILE A 212 -11.49 -15.64 -7.01
CA ILE A 212 -12.27 -14.65 -6.25
C ILE A 212 -13.11 -15.37 -5.18
N LEU A 213 -13.87 -16.40 -5.57
CA LEU A 213 -14.71 -17.14 -4.63
C LEU A 213 -13.91 -17.80 -3.51
N ARG A 214 -12.70 -18.32 -3.80
CA ARG A 214 -11.83 -18.89 -2.76
C ARG A 214 -11.24 -17.81 -1.86
N LEU A 215 -10.83 -16.66 -2.38
CA LEU A 215 -10.34 -15.53 -1.58
C LEU A 215 -11.42 -14.96 -0.64
N ILE A 216 -12.68 -14.88 -1.11
CA ILE A 216 -13.81 -14.51 -0.26
C ILE A 216 -13.98 -15.54 0.86
N ARG A 217 -14.07 -16.84 0.52
CA ARG A 217 -14.34 -17.91 1.49
C ARG A 217 -13.21 -18.12 2.50
N ASP A 218 -11.96 -18.18 2.03
CA ASP A 218 -10.83 -18.63 2.83
C ASP A 218 -10.15 -17.49 3.58
N VAL A 219 -10.18 -16.27 3.03
CA VAL A 219 -9.51 -15.10 3.62
C VAL A 219 -10.50 -14.03 4.08
N GLY A 220 -11.65 -13.90 3.41
CA GLY A 220 -12.62 -12.83 3.64
C GLY A 220 -12.21 -11.53 2.93
N VAL A 221 -11.97 -11.60 1.62
CA VAL A 221 -11.64 -10.45 0.77
C VAL A 221 -12.90 -9.77 0.26
N ASP A 222 -12.91 -8.43 0.20
CA ASP A 222 -14.10 -7.63 -0.09
C ASP A 222 -14.08 -7.02 -1.50
N VAL A 223 -12.91 -6.59 -1.98
CA VAL A 223 -12.74 -5.86 -3.25
C VAL A 223 -11.70 -6.53 -4.12
N PHE A 224 -11.96 -6.60 -5.43
CA PHE A 224 -11.08 -7.20 -6.41
C PHE A 224 -10.88 -6.27 -7.60
N ASP A 225 -9.67 -6.24 -8.15
CA ASP A 225 -9.51 -5.80 -9.53
C ASP A 225 -9.98 -6.90 -10.51
N ALA A 226 -10.31 -6.50 -11.73
CA ALA A 226 -10.77 -7.43 -12.76
C ALA A 226 -9.95 -7.22 -14.04
N LYS A 227 -8.62 -7.38 -13.96
CA LYS A 227 -7.72 -7.14 -15.10
C LYS A 227 -8.08 -7.99 -16.33
N TRP A 228 -8.71 -9.14 -16.13
CA TRP A 228 -9.10 -10.08 -17.19
C TRP A 228 -10.46 -9.79 -17.83
N ALA A 229 -11.23 -8.84 -17.30
CA ALA A 229 -12.60 -8.53 -17.74
C ALA A 229 -12.68 -7.30 -18.65
#